data_AF-A0AAV4A5P5-F1
#
_entry.id   AF-A0AAV4A5P5-F1
#
_cell.length_a   1.000
_cell.length_b   1.000
_cell.length_c   1.000
_cell.angle_alpha   90.00
_cell.angle_beta   90.00
_cell.angle_gamma   90.00
#
_symmetry.space_group_name_H-M   'P 1'
#
loop_
_entity.id
_entity.type
_entity.pdbx_description
1 polymer ?
#
loop_
_entity_poly.entity_id
_entity_poly.type
_entity_poly.pdbx_seq_one_letter_code
_entity_poly.pdbx_strand_id
1 'polypeptide(L)'
;CNTSEQCDNGICMHPDWICNGYDDCGDNSDERDCVIPGPTPKPPKPAPPQSYSGWVKSGWVPGCLFIGLFVGIALVLLTPRVIRKLRGVRPGSYDRMDSPALA
;
A
#
# COMPACT_ATOMS: atom_id res chain seq x y z
N CYS A 1 -12.94 6.22 -22.72
CA CYS A 1 -12.82 7.66 -22.98
C CYS A 1 -13.63 7.90 -24.23
N ASN A 2 -14.70 8.68 -24.13
CA ASN A 2 -15.32 9.19 -25.34
C ASN A 2 -14.36 10.20 -25.99
N THR A 3 -14.56 10.53 -27.27
CA THR A 3 -13.74 11.54 -27.95
C THR A 3 -13.85 12.93 -27.30
N SER A 4 -14.93 13.20 -26.57
CA SER A 4 -15.14 14.46 -25.84
C SER A 4 -14.34 14.57 -24.53
N GLU A 5 -13.72 13.49 -24.05
CA GLU A 5 -13.02 13.39 -22.76
C GLU A 5 -11.54 13.04 -22.94
N GLN A 6 -11.07 13.19 -24.17
CA GLN A 6 -9.74 12.82 -24.60
C GLN A 6 -8.97 14.05 -25.03
N CYS A 7 -7.78 14.19 -24.50
CA CYS A 7 -6.83 15.21 -24.87
C CYS A 7 -6.20 14.98 -26.24
N ASP A 8 -5.53 16.01 -26.76
CA ASP A 8 -4.71 15.92 -27.97
C ASP A 8 -3.53 14.95 -27.80
N ASN A 9 -2.93 14.91 -26.61
CA ASN A 9 -1.88 13.94 -26.27
C ASN A 9 -2.39 12.50 -26.04
N GLY A 10 -3.70 12.27 -26.19
CA GLY A 10 -4.36 10.98 -26.05
C GLY A 10 -4.68 10.56 -24.62
N ILE A 11 -4.38 11.40 -23.61
CA ILE A 11 -4.76 11.17 -22.22
C ILE A 11 -6.28 11.24 -22.08
N CYS A 12 -6.82 10.35 -21.27
CA CYS A 12 -8.24 10.29 -20.96
C CYS A 12 -8.51 10.86 -19.58
N MET A 13 -9.55 11.68 -19.49
CA MET A 13 -9.84 12.45 -18.29
C MET A 13 -11.30 12.28 -17.88
N HIS A 14 -11.66 12.72 -16.69
CA HIS A 14 -13.06 12.76 -16.28
C HIS A 14 -13.76 13.93 -17.02
N PRO A 15 -15.01 13.80 -17.47
CA PRO A 15 -15.74 14.88 -18.14
C PRO A 15 -15.85 16.16 -17.29
N ASP A 16 -15.89 16.03 -15.95
CA ASP A 16 -15.90 17.17 -15.02
C ASP A 16 -14.59 17.96 -14.99
N TRP A 17 -13.54 17.46 -15.65
CA TRP A 17 -12.24 18.13 -15.74
C TRP A 17 -12.10 19.01 -16.98
N ILE A 18 -13.08 18.97 -17.89
CA ILE A 18 -13.10 19.83 -19.07
C ILE A 18 -13.57 21.22 -18.66
N CYS A 19 -12.84 22.25 -19.06
CA CYS A 19 -13.18 23.65 -18.79
C CYS A 19 -13.39 23.95 -17.29
N ASN A 20 -12.64 23.28 -16.42
CA ASN A 20 -12.67 23.51 -14.98
C ASN A 20 -11.67 24.59 -14.55
N GLY A 21 -10.88 25.11 -15.50
CA GLY A 21 -9.86 26.12 -15.31
C GLY A 21 -8.46 25.55 -14.97
N TYR A 22 -8.26 24.24 -14.98
CA TYR A 22 -7.00 23.59 -14.66
C TYR A 22 -6.47 22.83 -15.88
N ASP A 23 -5.17 22.91 -16.13
CA ASP A 23 -4.53 22.05 -17.12
C ASP A 23 -4.39 20.64 -16.53
N ASP A 24 -5.44 19.85 -16.70
CA ASP A 24 -5.50 18.48 -16.20
C ASP A 24 -4.82 17.52 -17.19
N CYS A 25 -4.66 17.97 -18.44
CA CYS A 25 -4.07 17.19 -19.50
C CYS A 25 -2.52 17.30 -19.61
N GLY A 26 -1.96 18.42 -19.15
CA GLY A 26 -0.54 18.77 -19.32
C GLY A 26 -0.19 19.34 -20.70
N ASP A 27 -1.14 19.37 -21.64
CA ASP A 27 -1.07 20.05 -22.93
C ASP A 27 -2.13 21.17 -23.07
N ASN A 28 -2.87 21.41 -22.00
CA ASN A 28 -3.92 22.42 -21.86
C ASN A 28 -5.09 22.23 -22.85
N SER A 29 -5.22 21.06 -23.50
CA SER A 29 -6.25 20.79 -24.50
C SER A 29 -7.68 20.77 -23.93
N ASP A 30 -7.81 20.45 -22.65
CA ASP A 30 -9.03 20.48 -21.86
C ASP A 30 -9.57 21.90 -21.55
N GLU A 31 -8.77 22.92 -21.79
CA GLU A 31 -9.07 24.32 -21.43
C GLU A 31 -9.04 25.30 -22.63
N ARG A 32 -8.80 24.81 -23.86
CA ARG A 32 -8.59 25.68 -25.05
C ARG A 32 -9.89 26.13 -25.74
N ASP A 33 -10.94 25.32 -25.72
CA ASP A 33 -12.20 25.59 -26.45
C ASP A 33 -13.40 25.82 -25.51
N CYS A 34 -13.15 26.49 -24.39
CA CYS A 34 -14.16 26.75 -23.37
C CYS A 34 -14.94 28.03 -23.64
N VAL A 35 -16.26 27.92 -23.81
CA VAL A 35 -17.17 29.07 -23.87
C VAL A 35 -17.49 29.52 -22.45
N ILE A 36 -16.54 30.19 -21.78
CA ILE A 36 -16.74 30.66 -20.39
C ILE A 36 -17.40 32.05 -20.39
N PRO A 37 -18.51 32.25 -19.67
CA PRO A 37 -19.05 33.58 -19.40
C PRO A 37 -18.20 34.28 -18.32
N GLY A 38 -17.11 34.93 -18.75
CA GLY A 38 -16.34 35.89 -17.92
C GLY A 38 -15.34 35.27 -16.92
N PRO A 39 -14.48 36.10 -16.31
CA PRO A 39 -13.42 35.65 -15.42
C PRO A 39 -14.01 35.35 -14.04
N THR A 40 -14.32 34.08 -13.77
CA THR A 40 -14.60 33.61 -12.40
C THR A 40 -13.30 33.17 -11.72
N PRO A 41 -13.10 33.48 -10.43
CA PRO A 41 -11.96 32.96 -9.68
C PRO A 41 -12.09 31.44 -9.56
N LYS A 42 -11.03 30.72 -9.96
CA LYS A 42 -11.00 29.26 -9.99
C LYS A 42 -11.03 28.69 -8.57
N PRO A 43 -11.98 27.79 -8.22
CA PRO A 43 -12.00 27.12 -6.92
C PRO A 43 -10.83 26.12 -6.86
N PRO A 44 -10.15 25.95 -5.71
CA PRO A 44 -8.97 25.09 -5.60
C PRO A 44 -9.29 23.65 -6.04
N LYS A 45 -8.48 23.10 -6.95
CA LYS A 45 -8.63 21.73 -7.45
C LYS A 45 -8.72 20.75 -6.27
N PRO A 46 -9.82 19.97 -6.14
CA PRO A 46 -9.90 18.92 -5.15
C PRO A 46 -8.74 17.95 -5.33
N ALA A 47 -8.08 17.55 -4.24
CA ALA A 47 -7.07 16.51 -4.33
C ALA A 47 -7.70 15.25 -4.96
N PRO A 48 -7.04 14.58 -5.91
CA PRO A 48 -7.58 13.36 -6.50
C PRO A 48 -7.92 12.37 -5.38
N PRO A 49 -9.05 11.64 -5.48
CA PRO A 49 -9.31 10.55 -4.55
C PRO A 49 -8.09 9.64 -4.64
N GLN A 50 -7.43 9.44 -3.49
CA GLN A 50 -6.11 8.82 -3.44
C GLN A 50 -6.13 7.50 -4.21
N SER A 51 -5.62 7.50 -5.45
CA SER A 51 -5.16 6.28 -6.10
C SER A 51 -3.89 5.93 -5.35
N TYR A 52 -4.06 5.14 -4.30
CA TYR A 52 -3.03 4.68 -3.38
C TYR A 52 -2.09 3.69 -4.07
N SER A 53 -1.48 4.05 -5.20
CA SER A 53 -0.29 3.32 -5.68
C SER A 53 0.97 4.09 -5.28
N GLY A 54 1.04 4.50 -4.01
CA GLY A 54 2.22 5.14 -3.41
C GLY A 54 3.16 4.17 -2.69
N TRP A 55 2.73 2.92 -2.47
CA TRP A 55 3.47 1.94 -1.66
C TRP A 55 4.49 1.12 -2.45
N VAL A 56 4.54 1.27 -3.78
CA VAL A 56 5.52 0.59 -4.64
C VAL A 56 6.75 1.45 -4.95
N LYS A 57 6.97 2.56 -4.23
CA LYS A 57 8.28 3.26 -4.22
C LYS A 57 9.31 2.43 -3.45
N SER A 58 9.66 1.30 -4.05
CA SER A 58 10.96 0.63 -4.09
C SER A 58 11.91 0.88 -2.91
N GLY A 59 12.02 -0.11 -2.02
CA GLY A 59 13.18 -0.20 -1.12
C GLY A 59 13.17 -1.28 -0.04
N TRP A 60 12.00 -1.80 0.38
CA TRP A 60 11.94 -2.66 1.59
C TRP A 60 11.34 -4.05 1.40
N VAL A 61 11.01 -4.46 0.16
CA VAL A 61 10.67 -5.86 -0.12
C VAL A 61 11.82 -6.84 0.22
N PRO A 62 13.13 -6.50 0.08
CA PRO A 62 14.17 -7.40 0.57
C PRO A 62 14.26 -7.42 2.11
N GLY A 63 13.86 -6.36 2.82
CA GLY A 63 14.04 -6.25 4.27
C GLY A 63 13.44 -7.40 5.06
N CYS A 64 12.20 -7.79 4.76
CA CYS A 64 11.50 -8.86 5.49
C CYS A 64 12.12 -10.24 5.28
N LEU A 65 12.63 -10.53 4.07
CA LEU A 65 13.28 -11.80 3.74
C LEU A 65 14.70 -11.88 4.31
N PHE A 66 15.45 -10.78 4.28
CA PHE A 66 16.80 -10.71 4.84
C PHE A 66 16.79 -10.75 6.37
N ILE A 67 15.86 -10.03 7.03
CA ILE A 67 15.71 -10.07 8.49
C ILE A 67 15.27 -11.46 8.95
N GLY A 68 14.28 -12.06 8.27
CA GLY A 68 13.83 -13.42 8.58
C GLY A 68 14.93 -14.47 8.44
N LEU A 69 15.74 -14.38 7.37
CA LEU A 69 16.86 -15.29 7.12
C LEU A 69 17.99 -15.10 8.14
N PHE A 70 18.38 -13.86 8.45
CA PHE A 70 19.44 -13.58 9.43
C PHE A 70 19.05 -13.99 10.84
N VAL A 71 17.83 -13.65 11.28
CA VAL A 71 17.33 -14.02 12.61
C VAL A 71 17.14 -15.54 12.72
N GLY A 72 16.62 -16.18 11.67
CA GLY A 72 16.46 -17.64 11.61
C GLY A 72 17.79 -18.39 11.64
N ILE A 73 18.75 -18.00 10.80
CA ILE A 73 20.10 -18.60 10.78
C ILE A 73 20.82 -18.34 12.10
N ALA A 74 20.76 -17.13 12.65
CA ALA A 74 21.35 -16.81 13.95
C ALA A 74 20.72 -17.64 15.07
N LEU A 75 19.39 -17.81 15.09
CA LEU A 75 18.74 -18.69 16.06
C LEU A 75 19.21 -20.14 15.88
N VAL A 76 19.24 -20.70 14.68
CA VAL A 76 19.67 -22.09 14.43
C VAL A 76 21.16 -22.32 14.73
N LEU A 77 22.03 -21.35 14.43
CA LEU A 77 23.49 -21.47 14.61
C LEU A 77 23.99 -21.01 15.98
N LEU A 78 23.24 -20.16 16.72
CA LEU A 78 23.59 -19.72 18.07
C LEU A 78 22.87 -20.53 19.16
N THR A 79 21.74 -21.19 18.86
CA THR A 79 21.10 -22.16 19.77
C THR A 79 21.90 -23.44 20.07
N PRO A 80 22.99 -23.85 19.39
CA PRO A 80 23.86 -24.92 19.90
C PRO A 80 24.46 -24.58 21.28
N ARG A 81 24.52 -23.29 21.64
CA ARG A 81 24.92 -22.83 22.99
C ARG A 81 23.77 -22.74 23.98
N VAL A 82 22.54 -22.47 23.51
CA VAL A 82 21.34 -22.34 24.37
C VAL A 82 20.67 -23.69 24.65
N ILE A 83 20.61 -24.60 23.67
CA ILE A 83 20.00 -25.94 23.82
C ILE A 83 20.80 -26.81 24.80
N ARG A 84 22.12 -26.63 24.92
CA ARG A 84 22.91 -27.29 25.99
C ARG A 84 22.53 -26.80 27.38
N LYS A 85 21.93 -25.61 27.53
CA LYS A 85 21.45 -25.08 28.82
C LYS A 85 20.04 -25.59 29.18
N LEU A 86 19.19 -25.87 28.17
CA LEU A 86 17.84 -26.38 28.39
C LEU A 86 17.77 -27.90 28.65
N ARG A 87 18.82 -28.67 28.33
CA ARG A 87 18.93 -30.08 28.78
C ARG A 87 19.02 -30.25 30.30
N GLY A 88 19.09 -29.15 31.07
CA GLY A 88 18.96 -29.15 32.53
C GLY A 88 17.55 -28.84 33.06
N VAL A 89 16.59 -28.47 32.20
CA VAL A 89 15.21 -28.19 32.61
C VAL A 89 14.38 -29.43 32.32
N ARG A 90 14.17 -30.27 33.33
CA ARG A 90 13.18 -31.35 33.27
C ARG A 90 11.81 -30.70 33.03
N PRO A 91 11.07 -31.04 31.95
CA PRO A 91 9.67 -30.64 31.84
C PRO A 91 8.91 -31.33 32.99
N GLY A 92 8.30 -30.51 33.84
CA GLY A 92 7.45 -30.99 34.92
C GLY A 92 6.21 -31.70 34.36
N SER A 93 5.86 -32.81 35.01
CA SER A 93 4.56 -33.49 34.93
C SER A 93 3.41 -32.51 34.74
N TYR A 94 2.78 -32.51 33.56
CA TYR A 94 1.37 -32.18 33.46
C TYR A 94 0.60 -33.49 33.65
N ASP A 95 0.58 -33.98 34.89
CA ASP A 95 -0.30 -35.08 35.28
C ASP A 95 -1.71 -34.54 35.52
N ARG A 96 -2.67 -35.26 34.94
CA ARG A 96 -4.03 -35.45 35.45
C ARG A 96 -4.98 -34.25 35.34
N MET A 97 -5.72 -34.23 34.22
CA MET A 97 -7.14 -33.87 34.26
C MET A 97 -7.98 -35.13 34.00
N ASP A 98 -8.19 -35.90 35.07
CA ASP A 98 -9.38 -36.73 35.22
C ASP A 98 -10.54 -35.80 35.58
N SER A 99 -11.64 -35.81 34.81
CA SER A 99 -12.98 -35.53 35.35
C SER A 99 -14.11 -35.97 34.40
N PRO A 100 -15.28 -36.30 34.95
CA PRO A 100 -15.88 -37.62 34.77
C PRO A 100 -16.95 -37.67 33.68
N ALA A 101 -17.23 -38.90 33.26
CA ALA A 101 -18.48 -39.27 32.61
C ALA A 101 -19.68 -38.78 33.43
N LEU A 102 -20.60 -38.08 32.77
CA LEU A 102 -21.97 -37.88 33.26
C LEU A 102 -22.92 -38.54 32.26
N ALA A 103 -23.60 -39.54 32.81
CA ALA A 103 -24.76 -40.23 32.28
C ALA A 103 -26.00 -39.33 32.30
#